data_AF-A0AAV0KFI4-F1
#
_entry.id   AF-A0AAV0KFI4-F1
#
_cell.length_a   1.000
_cell.length_b   1.000
_cell.length_c   1.000
_cell.angle_alpha   90.00
_cell.angle_beta   90.00
_cell.angle_gamma   90.00
#
_symmetry.space_group_name_H-M   'P 1'
#
loop_
_entity.id
_entity.type
_entity.pdbx_description
1 polymer ?
#
loop_
_entity_poly.entity_id
_entity_poly.type
_entity_poly.pdbx_seq_one_letter_code
_entity_poly.pdbx_strand_id
1 'polypeptide(L)'
;MGGLLTFEVEHEELKETVRKMVTTAGSAVDQKLRLIDALQHLGVSYHFESEIEDELLNMSSTTDLLSDSNDLNSIAIWFRLLRQQGLHASADIFGKFKEGEGNFKVSLASDVPSLLSLYEACFLAIPGEDILDQALAFATQHLGSYASSNYSGNKEEVRFALLRPIRKRLPRLEARRYIDTFNMDDHQSSKENSASLLRFAQLDFNIVQRLHQEELREIQQWWVDLDVATNFKYARDRIAECYLWVMGMYFEPKYSQGRRLLTKLIAVMSLGDDTYDNYATYEELVPFTEAIERYVIIH
;
A
#
# COMPACT_ATOMS: atom_id res chain seq x y z
N MET A 1 15.03 10.44 -27.94
CA MET A 1 14.85 8.97 -28.02
C MET A 1 15.98 8.19 -27.36
N GLY A 2 17.26 8.56 -27.50
CA GLY A 2 18.37 7.80 -26.88
C GLY A 2 18.36 7.70 -25.35
N GLY A 3 17.89 8.73 -24.63
CA GLY A 3 17.84 8.71 -23.16
C GLY A 3 16.70 7.91 -22.54
N LEU A 4 15.64 7.58 -23.30
CA LEU A 4 14.48 6.83 -22.76
C LEU A 4 14.78 5.32 -22.77
N LEU A 5 15.41 4.85 -23.84
CA LEU A 5 15.92 3.48 -23.98
C LEU A 5 16.95 3.12 -22.89
N THR A 6 17.77 4.07 -22.44
CA THR A 6 18.75 3.81 -21.37
C THR A 6 18.12 3.59 -19.99
N PHE A 7 17.00 4.25 -19.68
CA PHE A 7 16.33 4.08 -18.39
C PHE A 7 15.53 2.78 -18.29
N GLU A 8 14.92 2.34 -19.39
CA GLU A 8 14.19 1.07 -19.44
C GLU A 8 15.15 -0.12 -19.32
N VAL A 9 16.33 -0.04 -19.95
CA VAL A 9 17.39 -1.05 -19.80
C VAL A 9 17.91 -1.08 -18.35
N GLU A 10 18.20 0.08 -17.76
CA GLU A 10 18.64 0.15 -16.35
C GLU A 10 17.56 -0.42 -15.39
N HIS A 11 16.28 -0.12 -15.63
CA HIS A 11 15.17 -0.64 -14.82
C HIS A 11 15.08 -2.17 -14.88
N GLU A 12 15.18 -2.78 -16.07
CA GLU A 12 15.13 -4.25 -16.20
C GLU A 12 16.40 -4.93 -15.63
N GLU A 13 17.58 -4.32 -15.76
CA GLU A 13 18.82 -4.83 -15.12
C GLU A 13 18.72 -4.82 -13.58
N LEU A 14 18.19 -3.72 -13.03
CA LEU A 14 17.98 -3.59 -11.59
C LEU A 14 16.87 -4.51 -11.07
N LYS A 15 15.80 -4.70 -11.85
CA LYS A 15 14.72 -5.65 -11.54
C LYS A 15 15.26 -7.06 -11.37
N GLU A 16 16.11 -7.53 -12.28
CA GLU A 16 16.74 -8.85 -12.17
C GLU A 16 17.75 -8.92 -11.01
N THR A 17 18.41 -7.81 -10.70
CA THR A 17 19.27 -7.71 -9.51
C THR A 17 18.46 -7.86 -8.22
N VAL A 18 17.31 -7.18 -8.11
CA VAL A 18 16.39 -7.30 -6.98
C VAL A 18 15.74 -8.68 -6.92
N ARG A 19 15.36 -9.28 -8.06
CA ARG A 19 14.82 -10.65 -8.12
C ARG A 19 15.80 -11.66 -7.50
N LYS A 20 17.10 -11.51 -7.78
CA LYS A 20 18.14 -12.34 -7.16
C LYS A 20 18.21 -12.14 -5.65
N MET A 21 18.03 -10.92 -5.15
CA MET A 21 17.99 -10.67 -3.69
C MET A 21 16.85 -11.43 -3.03
N VAL A 22 15.66 -11.43 -3.64
CA VAL A 22 14.47 -12.14 -3.11
C VAL A 22 14.69 -13.66 -3.12
N THR A 23 15.22 -14.20 -4.22
CA THR A 23 15.37 -15.64 -4.45
C THR A 23 16.67 -16.23 -3.90
N THR A 24 17.51 -15.43 -3.22
CA THR A 24 18.78 -15.92 -2.67
C THR A 24 18.53 -16.99 -1.61
N ALA A 25 18.98 -18.21 -1.88
CA ALA A 25 18.89 -19.32 -0.95
C ALA A 25 19.81 -19.11 0.26
N GLY A 26 19.36 -19.55 1.44
CA GLY A 26 20.15 -19.52 2.68
C GLY A 26 20.28 -18.15 3.35
N SER A 27 19.61 -17.10 2.85
CA SER A 27 19.47 -15.85 3.61
C SER A 27 18.61 -16.06 4.85
N ALA A 28 18.92 -15.31 5.90
CA ALA A 28 18.20 -15.41 7.17
C ALA A 28 16.75 -14.93 7.00
N VAL A 29 15.81 -15.55 7.73
CA VAL A 29 14.37 -15.29 7.59
C VAL A 29 14.04 -13.83 7.85
N ASP A 30 14.68 -13.21 8.85
CA ASP A 30 14.54 -11.80 9.19
C ASP A 30 14.99 -10.87 8.04
N GLN A 31 16.07 -11.21 7.34
CA GLN A 31 16.56 -10.46 6.19
C GLN A 31 15.57 -10.54 5.02
N LYS A 32 15.03 -11.73 4.74
CA LYS A 32 14.01 -11.91 3.69
C LYS A 32 12.74 -11.14 4.01
N LEU A 33 12.25 -11.20 5.26
CA LEU A 33 11.08 -10.45 5.70
C LEU A 33 11.27 -8.94 5.52
N ARG A 34 12.42 -8.40 5.93
CA ARG A 34 12.76 -6.98 5.75
C ARG A 34 12.84 -6.59 4.28
N LEU A 35 13.38 -7.45 3.43
CA LEU A 35 13.43 -7.20 1.99
C LEU A 35 12.02 -7.16 1.37
N ILE A 36 11.18 -8.15 1.66
CA ILE A 36 9.80 -8.20 1.16
C ILE A 36 9.02 -6.98 1.64
N ASP A 37 9.17 -6.62 2.92
CA ASP A 37 8.51 -5.46 3.50
C ASP A 37 8.91 -4.17 2.79
N ALA A 38 10.21 -3.97 2.57
CA ALA A 38 10.71 -2.81 1.83
C ALA A 38 10.22 -2.78 0.38
N LEU A 39 10.12 -3.92 -0.31
CA LEU A 39 9.57 -4.00 -1.67
C LEU A 39 8.12 -3.52 -1.72
N GLN A 40 7.30 -3.90 -0.72
CA GLN A 40 5.93 -3.43 -0.60
C GLN A 40 5.88 -1.93 -0.31
N HIS A 41 6.67 -1.45 0.65
CA HIS A 41 6.73 -0.03 1.01
C HIS A 41 7.25 0.85 -0.13
N LEU A 42 8.22 0.38 -0.93
CA LEU A 42 8.71 1.07 -2.13
C LEU A 42 7.74 1.00 -3.31
N GLY A 43 6.67 0.20 -3.19
CA GLY A 43 5.63 0.06 -4.23
C GLY A 43 6.10 -0.67 -5.47
N VAL A 44 7.06 -1.60 -5.33
CA VAL A 44 7.62 -2.38 -6.44
C VAL A 44 7.45 -3.90 -6.27
N SER A 45 6.81 -4.35 -5.19
CA SER A 45 6.53 -5.77 -4.94
C SER A 45 5.74 -6.44 -6.07
N TYR A 46 4.94 -5.68 -6.82
CA TYR A 46 4.15 -6.19 -7.95
C TYR A 46 4.98 -6.79 -9.10
N HIS A 47 6.30 -6.54 -9.13
CA HIS A 47 7.22 -7.17 -10.08
C HIS A 47 7.68 -8.59 -9.67
N PHE A 48 7.45 -8.95 -8.41
CA PHE A 48 7.99 -10.16 -7.78
C PHE A 48 6.87 -10.93 -7.06
N GLU A 49 5.62 -10.82 -7.51
CA GLU A 49 4.44 -11.43 -6.87
C GLU A 49 4.67 -12.93 -6.62
N SER A 50 5.12 -13.66 -7.64
CA SER A 50 5.39 -15.10 -7.55
C SER A 50 6.52 -15.44 -6.58
N GLU A 51 7.66 -14.74 -6.67
CA GLU A 51 8.79 -14.98 -5.77
C GLU A 51 8.45 -14.67 -4.31
N ILE A 52 7.70 -13.59 -4.07
CA ILE A 52 7.25 -13.22 -2.73
C ILE A 52 6.27 -14.28 -2.19
N GLU A 53 5.34 -14.75 -3.01
CA GLU A 53 4.38 -15.80 -2.63
C GLU A 53 5.10 -17.09 -2.25
N ASP A 54 6.03 -17.57 -3.09
CA ASP A 54 6.83 -18.78 -2.82
C ASP A 54 7.62 -18.66 -1.52
N GLU A 55 8.25 -17.51 -1.27
CA GLU A 55 9.01 -17.25 -0.05
C GLU A 55 8.12 -17.22 1.19
N LEU A 56 6.96 -16.58 1.13
CA LEU A 56 6.01 -16.52 2.25
C LEU A 56 5.37 -17.89 2.53
N LEU A 57 5.07 -18.69 1.50
CA LEU A 57 4.60 -20.06 1.65
C LEU A 57 5.64 -20.93 2.35
N ASN A 58 6.91 -20.83 1.95
CA ASN A 58 8.01 -21.53 2.61
C ASN A 58 8.11 -21.12 4.09
N MET A 59 8.01 -19.81 4.39
CA MET A 59 8.07 -19.30 5.76
C MET A 59 6.88 -19.73 6.62
N SER A 60 5.68 -19.86 6.05
CA SER A 60 4.49 -20.32 6.78
C SER A 60 4.65 -21.76 7.30
N SER A 61 5.38 -22.59 6.54
CA SER A 61 5.69 -23.97 6.91
C SER A 61 6.78 -24.07 7.99
N THR A 62 7.53 -22.98 8.24
CA THR A 62 8.61 -22.90 9.24
C THR A 62 8.23 -22.15 10.51
N THR A 63 6.94 -22.16 10.88
CA THR A 63 6.44 -21.46 12.08
C THR A 63 7.27 -21.78 13.33
N ASP A 64 7.80 -23.00 13.43
CA ASP A 64 8.67 -23.47 14.52
C ASP A 64 9.99 -22.68 14.66
N LEU A 65 10.55 -22.13 13.57
CA LEU A 65 11.78 -21.33 13.63
C LEU A 65 11.53 -19.92 14.20
N LEU A 66 10.31 -19.39 14.03
CA LEU A 66 9.92 -18.09 14.53
C LEU A 66 9.29 -18.16 15.93
N SER A 67 8.75 -19.32 16.32
CA SER A 67 8.28 -19.54 17.70
C SER A 67 9.43 -19.42 18.69
N ASP A 68 10.64 -19.88 18.33
CA ASP A 68 11.84 -19.81 19.17
C ASP A 68 12.51 -18.43 19.17
N SER A 69 12.21 -17.58 18.18
CA SER A 69 12.71 -16.20 18.14
C SER A 69 12.03 -15.31 19.18
N ASN A 70 12.81 -14.48 19.88
CA ASN A 70 12.30 -13.43 20.77
C ASN A 70 12.27 -12.05 20.10
N ASP A 71 12.46 -11.98 18.78
CA ASP A 71 12.42 -10.72 18.04
C ASP A 71 10.99 -10.32 17.67
N LEU A 72 10.41 -9.40 18.44
CA LEU A 72 9.07 -8.86 18.20
C LEU A 72 8.95 -8.26 16.80
N ASN A 73 9.99 -7.57 16.32
CA ASN A 73 9.96 -6.90 15.03
C ASN A 73 9.74 -7.90 13.88
N SER A 74 10.60 -8.94 13.79
CA SER A 74 10.47 -9.95 12.75
C SER A 74 9.16 -10.72 12.83
N ILE A 75 8.67 -11.03 14.04
CA ILE A 75 7.40 -11.75 14.22
C ILE A 75 6.22 -10.89 13.77
N ALA A 76 6.22 -9.60 14.08
CA ALA A 76 5.16 -8.70 13.66
C ALA A 76 5.16 -8.49 12.14
N ILE A 77 6.34 -8.33 11.51
CA ILE A 77 6.47 -8.24 10.04
C ILE A 77 6.00 -9.55 9.39
N TRP A 78 6.47 -10.70 9.86
CA TRP A 78 6.04 -12.02 9.37
C TRP A 78 4.53 -12.19 9.43
N PHE A 79 3.93 -11.93 10.60
CA PHE A 79 2.50 -12.04 10.81
C PHE A 79 1.72 -11.15 9.83
N ARG A 80 2.16 -9.90 9.68
CA ARG A 80 1.54 -8.94 8.77
C ARG A 80 1.63 -9.40 7.31
N LEU A 81 2.82 -9.79 6.86
CA LEU A 81 3.07 -10.19 5.47
C LEU A 81 2.29 -11.44 5.09
N LEU A 82 2.25 -12.46 5.96
CA LEU A 82 1.46 -13.67 5.70
C LEU A 82 -0.03 -13.36 5.55
N ARG A 83 -0.59 -12.62 6.50
CA ARG A 83 -2.03 -12.28 6.46
C ARG A 83 -2.40 -11.36 5.30
N GLN A 84 -1.50 -10.48 4.87
CA GLN A 84 -1.70 -9.68 3.65
C GLN A 84 -1.87 -10.56 2.40
N GLN A 85 -1.21 -11.73 2.34
CA GLN A 85 -1.35 -12.71 1.26
C GLN A 85 -2.50 -13.70 1.48
N GLY A 86 -3.31 -13.51 2.53
CA GLY A 86 -4.38 -14.46 2.86
C GLY A 86 -3.88 -15.77 3.47
N LEU A 87 -2.60 -15.86 3.85
CA LEU A 87 -2.05 -17.01 4.55
C LEU A 87 -2.39 -16.94 6.05
N HIS A 88 -2.63 -18.10 6.65
CA HIS A 88 -2.96 -18.19 8.07
C HIS A 88 -1.71 -17.95 8.94
N ALA A 89 -1.82 -17.04 9.89
CA ALA A 89 -0.84 -16.83 10.96
C ALA A 89 -1.61 -16.61 12.27
N SER A 90 -1.40 -17.45 13.29
CA SER A 90 -2.12 -17.32 14.57
C SER A 90 -1.63 -16.10 15.36
N ALA A 91 -2.57 -15.32 15.90
CA ALA A 91 -2.26 -14.21 16.79
C ALA A 91 -1.68 -14.65 18.14
N ASP A 92 -1.83 -15.93 18.51
CA ASP A 92 -1.29 -16.49 19.75
C ASP A 92 0.24 -16.40 19.82
N ILE A 93 0.91 -16.26 18.67
CA ILE A 93 2.36 -16.05 18.61
C ILE A 93 2.80 -14.80 19.39
N PHE A 94 1.91 -13.83 19.59
CA PHE A 94 2.20 -12.64 20.39
C PHE A 94 2.12 -12.89 21.90
N GLY A 95 1.58 -14.04 22.34
CA GLY A 95 1.41 -14.38 23.76
C GLY A 95 2.72 -14.41 24.54
N LYS A 96 3.84 -14.81 23.90
CA LYS A 96 5.18 -14.81 24.53
C LYS A 96 5.71 -13.42 24.90
N PHE A 97 5.12 -12.37 24.33
CA PHE A 97 5.46 -10.98 24.64
C PHE A 97 4.63 -10.41 25.80
N LYS A 98 3.77 -11.23 26.41
CA LYS A 98 2.97 -10.88 27.58
C LYS A 98 3.61 -11.36 28.89
N GLU A 99 3.24 -10.72 29.99
CA GLU A 99 3.52 -11.18 31.35
C GLU A 99 2.42 -12.15 31.82
N GLY A 100 2.53 -13.42 31.42
CA GLY A 100 1.48 -14.43 31.65
C GLY A 100 0.20 -14.12 30.85
N GLU A 101 -0.97 -14.30 31.48
CA GLU A 101 -2.27 -13.88 30.89
C GLU A 101 -2.48 -12.35 30.94
N GLY A 102 -1.54 -11.60 31.53
CA GLY A 102 -1.64 -10.17 31.81
C GLY A 102 -1.39 -9.24 30.61
N ASN A 103 -0.65 -8.16 30.81
CA ASN A 103 -0.38 -7.17 29.77
C ASN A 103 0.89 -7.51 28.95
N PHE A 104 1.08 -6.83 27.81
CA PHE A 104 2.36 -6.84 27.10
C PHE A 104 3.49 -6.32 28.00
N LYS A 105 4.65 -6.95 27.91
CA LYS A 105 5.85 -6.63 28.71
C LYS A 105 6.22 -5.16 28.51
N VAL A 106 6.31 -4.40 29.59
CA VAL A 106 6.66 -2.97 29.54
C VAL A 106 8.05 -2.74 28.95
N SER A 107 8.95 -3.72 29.03
CA SER A 107 10.28 -3.67 28.40
C SER A 107 10.23 -3.50 26.88
N LEU A 108 9.12 -3.85 26.23
CA LEU A 108 8.91 -3.63 24.79
C LEU A 108 8.72 -2.15 24.46
N ALA A 109 8.35 -1.32 25.44
CA ALA A 109 8.04 0.10 25.23
C ALA A 109 9.24 0.93 24.74
N SER A 110 10.47 0.48 25.00
CA SER A 110 11.69 1.17 24.56
C SER A 110 12.09 0.85 23.12
N ASP A 111 11.58 -0.24 22.54
CA ASP A 111 11.90 -0.65 21.18
C ASP A 111 10.84 -0.12 20.20
N VAL A 112 11.02 1.13 19.79
CA VAL A 112 10.09 1.84 18.92
C VAL A 112 9.91 1.15 17.56
N PRO A 113 10.97 0.69 16.85
CA PRO A 113 10.80 -0.10 15.63
C PRO A 113 9.93 -1.35 15.83
N SER A 114 10.19 -2.15 16.87
CA SER A 114 9.38 -3.35 17.14
C SER A 114 7.93 -3.01 17.47
N LEU A 115 7.68 -1.95 18.24
CA LEU A 115 6.33 -1.47 18.54
C LEU A 115 5.59 -1.00 17.30
N LEU A 116 6.28 -0.32 16.39
CA LEU A 116 5.70 0.16 15.15
C LEU A 116 5.27 -1.03 14.28
N SER A 117 6.11 -2.05 14.13
CA SER A 117 5.76 -3.27 13.42
C SER A 117 4.58 -4.00 14.06
N LEU A 118 4.54 -4.10 15.40
CA LEU A 118 3.40 -4.67 16.13
C LEU A 118 2.12 -3.87 15.88
N TYR A 119 2.18 -2.54 15.99
CA TYR A 119 1.05 -1.65 15.72
C TYR A 119 0.48 -1.86 14.31
N GLU A 120 1.35 -1.92 13.30
CA GLU A 120 0.94 -2.13 11.91
C GLU A 120 0.35 -3.53 11.68
N ALA A 121 0.88 -4.56 12.35
CA ALA A 121 0.35 -5.92 12.31
C ALA A 121 -1.06 -6.03 12.90
N CYS A 122 -1.38 -5.26 13.95
CA CYS A 122 -2.70 -5.29 14.60
C CYS A 122 -3.84 -4.88 13.67
N PHE A 123 -3.58 -4.12 12.59
CA PHE A 123 -4.62 -3.76 11.61
C PHE A 123 -5.04 -4.91 10.70
N LEU A 124 -4.49 -6.12 10.88
CA LEU A 124 -4.93 -7.36 10.25
C LEU A 124 -5.64 -8.32 11.21
N ALA A 125 -6.06 -7.84 12.38
CA ALA A 125 -6.87 -8.61 13.31
C ALA A 125 -8.19 -9.07 12.67
N ILE A 126 -8.62 -10.27 13.03
CA ILE A 126 -9.95 -10.79 12.72
C ILE A 126 -10.79 -10.89 14.00
N PRO A 127 -12.13 -10.97 13.90
CA PRO A 127 -12.98 -11.07 15.08
C PRO A 127 -12.60 -12.27 15.97
N GLY A 128 -12.48 -12.03 17.29
CA GLY A 128 -12.12 -13.04 18.29
C GLY A 128 -10.64 -13.06 18.69
N GLU A 129 -9.82 -12.16 18.13
CA GLU A 129 -8.38 -12.07 18.46
C GLU A 129 -8.07 -10.98 19.47
N ASP A 130 -8.60 -11.12 20.69
CA ASP A 130 -8.48 -10.13 21.78
C ASP A 130 -7.02 -9.73 22.09
N ILE A 131 -6.06 -10.61 21.80
CA ILE A 131 -4.64 -10.32 21.96
C ILE A 131 -4.16 -9.17 21.07
N LEU A 132 -4.71 -9.02 19.86
CA LEU A 132 -4.35 -7.96 18.93
C LEU A 132 -5.01 -6.63 19.32
N ASP A 133 -6.21 -6.65 19.90
CA ASP A 133 -6.82 -5.45 20.47
C ASP A 133 -6.00 -4.91 21.65
N GLN A 134 -5.53 -5.82 22.52
CA GLN A 134 -4.62 -5.48 23.61
C GLN A 134 -3.27 -4.96 23.10
N ALA A 135 -2.72 -5.60 22.05
CA ALA A 135 -1.47 -5.18 21.43
C ALA A 135 -1.61 -3.79 20.78
N LEU A 136 -2.73 -3.53 20.11
CA LEU A 136 -3.03 -2.25 19.48
C LEU A 136 -3.13 -1.13 20.53
N ALA A 137 -3.85 -1.38 21.62
CA ALA A 137 -3.97 -0.42 22.72
C ALA A 137 -2.59 -0.12 23.35
N PHE A 138 -1.81 -1.17 23.64
CA PHE A 138 -0.45 -1.05 24.19
C PHE A 138 0.47 -0.27 23.25
N ALA A 139 0.57 -0.68 21.98
CA ALA A 139 1.45 -0.03 21.00
C ALA A 139 1.03 1.43 20.75
N THR A 140 -0.27 1.71 20.63
CA THR A 140 -0.79 3.09 20.45
C THR A 140 -0.39 3.99 21.61
N GLN A 141 -0.53 3.52 22.86
CA GLN A 141 -0.17 4.29 24.05
C GLN A 141 1.34 4.63 24.06
N HIS A 142 2.20 3.63 23.83
CA HIS A 142 3.64 3.82 23.90
C HIS A 142 4.21 4.60 22.72
N LEU A 143 3.71 4.37 21.50
CA LEU A 143 4.05 5.16 20.32
C LEU A 143 3.59 6.60 20.45
N GLY A 144 2.39 6.84 21.00
CA GLY A 144 1.89 8.19 21.28
C GLY A 144 2.78 8.92 22.30
N SER A 145 3.17 8.23 23.37
CA SER A 145 4.11 8.75 24.36
C SER A 145 5.47 9.09 23.76
N TYR A 146 6.00 8.23 22.87
CA TYR A 146 7.24 8.49 22.15
C TYR A 146 7.12 9.69 21.20
N ALA A 147 6.02 9.81 20.46
CA ALA A 147 5.77 10.91 19.53
C ALA A 147 5.69 12.29 20.23
N SER A 148 5.26 12.33 21.48
CA SER A 148 5.20 13.54 22.32
C SER A 148 6.45 13.78 23.17
N SER A 149 7.40 12.84 23.20
CA SER A 149 8.60 12.92 24.02
C SER A 149 9.66 13.88 23.45
N ASN A 150 10.75 14.09 24.21
CA ASN A 150 11.97 14.79 23.75
C ASN A 150 13.04 13.86 23.17
N TYR A 151 12.78 12.55 23.01
CA TYR A 151 13.78 11.60 22.49
C TYR A 151 14.20 11.93 21.05
N SER A 152 15.43 11.56 20.67
CA SER A 152 15.85 11.58 19.27
C SER A 152 15.29 10.38 18.51
N GLY A 153 15.11 10.52 17.19
CA GLY A 153 14.65 9.43 16.30
C GLY A 153 13.50 9.84 15.38
N ASN A 154 13.01 8.88 14.59
CA ASN A 154 12.03 9.12 13.53
C ASN A 154 10.59 9.27 14.05
N LYS A 155 10.32 10.38 14.76
CA LYS A 155 8.99 10.69 15.30
C LYS A 155 7.96 10.96 14.22
N GLU A 156 8.38 11.46 13.07
CA GLU A 156 7.46 11.72 11.95
C GLU A 156 6.86 10.43 11.43
N GLU A 157 7.65 9.35 11.31
CA GLU A 157 7.11 8.04 10.94
C GLU A 157 6.09 7.52 11.96
N VAL A 158 6.40 7.66 13.26
CA VAL A 158 5.49 7.23 14.33
C VAL A 158 4.18 8.04 14.30
N ARG A 159 4.26 9.37 14.16
CA ARG A 159 3.07 10.23 14.05
C ARG A 159 2.23 9.87 12.84
N PHE A 160 2.88 9.61 11.71
CA PHE A 160 2.19 9.23 10.50
C PHE A 160 1.49 7.87 10.62
N ALA A 161 2.13 6.89 11.26
CA ALA A 161 1.51 5.60 11.54
C ALA A 161 0.30 5.69 12.46
N LEU A 162 0.40 6.49 13.52
CA LEU A 162 -0.72 6.77 14.43
C LEU A 162 -1.88 7.50 13.71
N LEU A 163 -1.57 8.38 12.75
CA LEU A 163 -2.59 9.04 11.93
C LEU A 163 -3.23 8.07 10.93
N ARG A 164 -2.42 7.25 10.27
CA ARG A 164 -2.88 6.32 9.24
C ARG A 164 -1.95 5.11 9.16
N PRO A 165 -2.38 3.92 9.60
CA PRO A 165 -1.57 2.69 9.49
C PRO A 165 -1.40 2.28 8.02
N ILE A 166 -0.34 1.53 7.71
CA ILE A 166 0.04 1.03 6.38
C ILE A 166 -1.16 0.43 5.66
N ARG A 167 -1.97 -0.39 6.36
CA ARG A 167 -3.13 -1.06 5.78
C ARG A 167 -4.20 -0.11 5.20
N LYS A 168 -4.20 1.15 5.65
CA LYS A 168 -5.13 2.22 5.25
C LYS A 168 -4.46 3.31 4.39
N ARG A 169 -3.19 3.13 4.01
CA ARG A 169 -2.46 4.03 3.11
C ARG A 169 -2.65 3.60 1.66
N LEU A 170 -2.63 4.57 0.75
CA LEU A 170 -2.59 4.27 -0.69
C LEU A 170 -1.15 3.87 -1.06
N PRO A 171 -0.93 2.69 -1.69
CA PRO A 171 0.42 2.17 -1.92
C PRO A 171 1.35 3.15 -2.63
N ARG A 172 0.85 3.89 -3.64
CA ARG A 172 1.71 4.81 -4.40
C ARG A 172 2.08 6.07 -3.63
N LEU A 173 1.19 6.58 -2.77
CA LEU A 173 1.50 7.72 -1.90
C LEU A 173 2.49 7.30 -0.81
N GLU A 174 2.31 6.10 -0.25
CA GLU A 174 3.26 5.55 0.72
C GLU A 174 4.64 5.36 0.10
N ALA A 175 4.71 4.78 -1.09
CA ALA A 175 5.96 4.58 -1.78
C ALA A 175 6.69 5.88 -2.13
N ARG A 176 5.98 6.95 -2.53
CA ARG A 176 6.61 8.25 -2.75
C ARG A 176 7.32 8.74 -1.49
N ARG A 177 6.65 8.62 -0.34
CA ARG A 177 7.15 9.03 0.98
C ARG A 177 8.31 8.15 1.43
N TYR A 178 8.17 6.84 1.28
CA TYR A 178 9.16 5.86 1.72
C TYR A 178 10.44 5.93 0.90
N ILE A 179 10.39 6.26 -0.39
CA ILE A 179 11.58 6.51 -1.22
C ILE A 179 12.48 7.61 -0.61
N ASP A 180 11.91 8.64 0.01
CA ASP A 180 12.68 9.76 0.58
C ASP A 180 13.37 9.39 1.90
N THR A 181 12.86 8.39 2.61
CA THR A 181 13.35 7.96 3.94
C THR A 181 13.99 6.58 3.94
N PHE A 182 14.01 5.90 2.79
CA PHE A 182 14.46 4.53 2.65
C PHE A 182 15.95 4.40 3.02
N ASN A 183 16.22 3.46 3.91
CA ASN A 183 17.57 3.06 4.25
C ASN A 183 17.56 1.62 4.78
N MET A 184 18.14 0.68 4.03
CA MET A 184 18.56 -0.62 4.57
C MET A 184 19.99 -0.52 5.08
N ASP A 185 20.17 -0.12 6.33
CA ASP A 185 21.48 -0.15 6.99
C ASP A 185 21.69 -1.55 7.59
N ASP A 186 22.42 -2.43 6.88
CA ASP A 186 22.96 -3.65 7.49
C ASP A 186 24.21 -4.20 6.76
N HIS A 187 25.42 -3.78 7.14
CA HIS A 187 26.70 -4.22 6.55
C HIS A 187 26.97 -3.82 5.08
N GLN A 188 28.25 -3.84 4.68
CA GLN A 188 28.77 -3.25 3.44
C GLN A 188 28.21 -3.89 2.15
N SER A 189 27.92 -5.20 2.14
CA SER A 189 27.25 -5.89 1.03
C SER A 189 25.77 -5.51 0.90
N SER A 190 25.14 -5.03 1.98
CA SER A 190 23.76 -4.52 1.94
C SER A 190 23.68 -3.09 1.40
N LYS A 191 24.75 -2.29 1.46
CA LYS A 191 24.70 -0.91 0.92
C LYS A 191 24.51 -0.86 -0.59
N GLU A 192 25.18 -1.74 -1.34
CA GLU A 192 25.02 -1.84 -2.79
C GLU A 192 23.63 -2.38 -3.16
N ASN A 193 23.14 -3.39 -2.42
CA ASN A 193 21.80 -3.93 -2.60
C ASN A 193 20.70 -2.89 -2.28
N SER A 194 20.85 -2.18 -1.18
CA SER A 194 20.00 -1.06 -0.75
C SER A 194 19.97 0.04 -1.80
N ALA A 195 21.13 0.46 -2.31
CA ALA A 195 21.22 1.45 -3.38
C ALA A 195 20.56 0.97 -4.68
N SER A 196 20.76 -0.29 -5.05
CA SER A 196 20.15 -0.89 -6.25
C SER A 196 18.63 -0.95 -6.13
N LEU A 197 18.11 -1.37 -4.98
CA LEU A 197 16.69 -1.41 -4.69
C LEU A 197 16.06 -0.01 -4.68
N LEU A 198 16.71 0.97 -4.05
CA LEU A 198 16.24 2.36 -4.05
C LEU A 198 16.22 2.92 -5.48
N ARG A 199 17.28 2.69 -6.25
CA ARG A 199 17.37 3.15 -7.64
C ARG A 199 16.29 2.52 -8.51
N PHE A 200 16.05 1.22 -8.33
CA PHE A 200 14.97 0.49 -8.98
C PHE A 200 13.61 1.14 -8.68
N ALA A 201 13.30 1.37 -7.40
CA ALA A 201 12.04 1.99 -6.98
C ALA A 201 11.84 3.41 -7.52
N GLN A 202 12.91 4.21 -7.59
CA GLN A 202 12.86 5.56 -8.16
C GLN A 202 12.58 5.53 -9.67
N LEU A 203 13.23 4.64 -10.41
CA LEU A 203 12.99 4.47 -11.84
C LEU A 203 11.56 4.00 -12.10
N ASP A 204 11.14 2.95 -11.39
CA ASP A 204 9.78 2.42 -11.48
C ASP A 204 8.73 3.50 -11.18
N PHE A 205 8.92 4.29 -10.12
CA PHE A 205 8.05 5.42 -9.80
C PHE A 205 7.87 6.39 -10.96
N ASN A 206 8.97 6.78 -11.59
CA ASN A 206 8.93 7.73 -12.69
C ASN A 206 8.30 7.14 -13.95
N ILE A 207 8.54 5.85 -14.24
CA ILE A 207 7.93 5.14 -15.38
C ILE A 207 6.41 5.05 -15.18
N VAL A 208 5.97 4.56 -14.02
CA VAL A 208 4.55 4.42 -13.68
C VAL A 208 3.86 5.79 -13.63
N GLN A 209 4.51 6.81 -13.06
CA GLN A 209 3.96 8.17 -13.03
C GLN A 209 3.77 8.75 -14.44
N ARG A 210 4.70 8.50 -15.37
CA ARG A 210 4.55 8.93 -16.77
C ARG A 210 3.34 8.26 -17.42
N LEU A 211 3.18 6.95 -17.22
CA LEU A 211 2.01 6.22 -17.69
C LEU A 211 0.71 6.81 -17.12
N HIS A 212 0.67 7.13 -15.82
CA HIS A 212 -0.49 7.75 -15.19
C HIS A 212 -0.80 9.14 -15.77
N GLN A 213 0.23 9.94 -16.09
CA GLN A 213 0.04 11.23 -16.74
C GLN A 213 -0.47 11.09 -18.18
N GLU A 214 -0.06 10.05 -18.91
CA GLU A 214 -0.59 9.72 -20.24
C GLU A 214 -2.07 9.34 -20.16
N GLU A 215 -2.42 8.44 -19.24
CA GLU A 215 -3.80 8.05 -18.97
C GLU A 215 -4.69 9.27 -18.65
N LEU A 216 -4.24 10.14 -17.74
CA LEU A 216 -5.00 11.32 -17.35
C LEU A 216 -5.19 12.30 -18.51
N ARG A 217 -4.16 12.51 -19.36
CA ARG A 217 -4.30 13.37 -20.56
C ARG A 217 -5.35 12.83 -21.52
N GLU A 218 -5.37 11.53 -21.77
CA GLU A 218 -6.37 10.89 -22.64
C GLU A 218 -7.79 11.02 -22.06
N ILE A 219 -7.94 10.86 -20.75
CA ILE A 219 -9.24 10.99 -20.07
C ILE A 219 -9.71 12.45 -20.11
N GLN A 220 -8.81 13.40 -19.86
CA GLN A 220 -9.13 14.84 -19.95
C GLN A 220 -9.56 15.22 -21.36
N GLN A 221 -8.86 14.75 -22.40
CA GLN A 221 -9.26 15.01 -23.78
C GLN A 221 -10.65 14.44 -24.07
N TRP A 222 -10.91 13.19 -23.66
CA TRP A 222 -12.23 12.58 -23.80
C TRP A 222 -13.33 13.37 -23.09
N TRP A 223 -13.05 13.91 -21.91
CA TRP A 223 -14.02 14.71 -21.14
C TRP A 223 -14.32 16.06 -21.82
N VAL A 224 -13.30 16.69 -22.39
CA VAL A 224 -13.45 17.91 -23.21
C VAL A 224 -14.23 17.63 -24.49
N ASP A 225 -13.97 16.51 -25.16
CA ASP A 225 -14.66 16.12 -26.39
C ASP A 225 -16.17 15.86 -26.18
N LEU A 226 -16.58 15.49 -24.96
CA LEU A 226 -17.99 15.38 -24.55
C LEU A 226 -18.66 16.74 -24.28
N ASP A 227 -17.87 17.83 -24.28
CA ASP A 227 -18.30 19.20 -24.00
C ASP A 227 -19.12 19.32 -22.70
N VAL A 228 -18.67 18.62 -21.65
CA VAL A 228 -19.42 18.50 -20.39
C VAL A 228 -19.62 19.86 -19.74
N ALA A 229 -18.63 20.75 -19.78
CA ALA A 229 -18.72 22.08 -19.19
C ALA A 229 -19.85 22.92 -19.82
N THR A 230 -20.17 22.72 -21.09
CA THR A 230 -21.23 23.44 -21.80
C THR A 230 -22.58 22.75 -21.63
N ASN A 231 -22.61 21.42 -21.79
CA ASN A 231 -23.82 20.60 -21.75
C ASN A 231 -24.37 20.41 -20.32
N PHE A 232 -23.49 20.41 -19.31
CA PHE A 232 -23.78 20.14 -17.91
C PHE A 232 -23.19 21.24 -17.02
N LYS A 233 -23.60 22.50 -17.25
CA LYS A 233 -23.09 23.68 -16.51
C LYS A 233 -23.24 23.61 -14.98
N TYR A 234 -24.14 22.75 -14.51
CA TYR A 234 -24.39 22.51 -13.10
C TYR A 234 -23.41 21.51 -12.48
N ALA A 235 -22.80 20.64 -13.28
CA ALA A 235 -22.03 19.51 -12.79
C ALA A 235 -20.60 19.93 -12.40
N ARG A 236 -20.04 19.22 -11.44
CA ARG A 236 -18.69 19.44 -10.93
C ARG A 236 -17.68 18.74 -11.84
N ASP A 237 -16.56 19.40 -12.15
CA ASP A 237 -15.41 18.71 -12.77
C ASP A 237 -14.63 17.95 -11.69
N ARG A 238 -14.60 16.62 -11.82
CA ARG A 238 -13.97 15.69 -10.87
C ARG A 238 -13.00 14.73 -11.54
N ILE A 239 -12.54 15.01 -12.76
CA ILE A 239 -11.71 14.05 -13.52
C ILE A 239 -10.44 13.66 -12.75
N ALA A 240 -9.77 14.62 -12.12
CA ALA A 240 -8.55 14.36 -11.36
C ALA A 240 -8.84 13.50 -10.11
N GLU A 241 -9.92 13.79 -9.38
CA GLU A 241 -10.34 13.04 -8.19
C GLU A 241 -10.79 11.62 -8.55
N CYS A 242 -11.58 11.47 -9.62
CA CYS A 242 -12.01 10.17 -10.14
C CYS A 242 -10.79 9.32 -10.49
N TYR A 243 -9.83 9.91 -11.22
CA TYR A 243 -8.60 9.20 -11.58
C TYR A 243 -7.77 8.83 -10.35
N LEU A 244 -7.67 9.72 -9.36
CA LEU A 244 -6.96 9.47 -8.10
C LEU A 244 -7.58 8.29 -7.32
N TRP A 245 -8.91 8.21 -7.24
CA TRP A 245 -9.60 7.09 -6.60
C TRP A 245 -9.32 5.77 -7.30
N VAL A 246 -9.37 5.76 -8.63
CA VAL A 246 -9.12 4.56 -9.44
C VAL A 246 -7.67 4.12 -9.37
N MET A 247 -6.71 5.05 -9.41
CA MET A 247 -5.30 4.77 -9.19
C MET A 247 -5.05 4.19 -7.79
N GLY A 248 -5.83 4.64 -6.79
CA GLY A 248 -5.81 4.08 -5.44
C GLY A 248 -6.28 2.62 -5.35
N MET A 249 -7.08 2.13 -6.30
CA MET A 249 -7.51 0.73 -6.36
C MET A 249 -6.42 -0.18 -6.94
N TYR A 250 -5.77 0.25 -8.03
CA TYR A 250 -4.69 -0.47 -8.68
C TYR A 250 -3.78 0.50 -9.46
N PHE A 251 -2.52 0.63 -9.03
CA PHE A 251 -1.58 1.59 -9.60
C PHE A 251 -0.65 0.97 -10.66
N GLU A 252 -0.61 -0.36 -10.74
CA GLU A 252 0.34 -1.15 -11.52
C GLU A 252 0.11 -0.94 -13.04
N PRO A 253 1.18 -0.94 -13.86
CA PRO A 253 1.06 -0.74 -15.31
C PRO A 253 0.07 -1.68 -16.01
N LYS A 254 0.01 -2.95 -15.58
CA LYS A 254 -0.87 -3.98 -16.16
C LYS A 254 -2.36 -3.59 -16.16
N TYR A 255 -2.77 -2.68 -15.27
CA TYR A 255 -4.16 -2.24 -15.13
C TYR A 255 -4.48 -0.90 -15.84
N SER A 256 -3.60 -0.41 -16.72
CA SER A 256 -3.78 0.87 -17.43
C SER A 256 -5.15 1.01 -18.11
N GLN A 257 -5.55 0.01 -18.90
CA GLN A 257 -6.86 0.04 -19.57
C GLN A 257 -8.01 0.04 -18.58
N GLY A 258 -7.90 -0.74 -17.49
CA GLY A 258 -8.88 -0.77 -16.42
C GLY A 258 -9.01 0.59 -15.72
N ARG A 259 -7.90 1.31 -15.51
CA ARG A 259 -7.94 2.65 -14.93
C ARG A 259 -8.62 3.65 -15.85
N ARG A 260 -8.32 3.62 -17.15
CA ARG A 260 -8.97 4.49 -18.14
C ARG A 260 -10.48 4.26 -18.17
N LEU A 261 -10.91 3.00 -18.28
CA LEU A 261 -12.33 2.66 -18.34
C LEU A 261 -13.07 3.04 -17.06
N LEU A 262 -12.54 2.64 -15.90
CA LEU A 262 -13.21 2.88 -14.62
C LEU A 262 -13.26 4.37 -14.29
N THR A 263 -12.23 5.15 -14.63
CA THR A 263 -12.27 6.61 -14.42
C THR A 263 -13.38 7.26 -15.23
N LYS A 264 -13.55 6.87 -16.51
CA LYS A 264 -14.64 7.37 -17.36
C LYS A 264 -16.01 6.99 -16.79
N LEU A 265 -16.15 5.75 -16.32
CA LEU A 265 -17.38 5.27 -15.70
C LEU A 265 -17.72 6.08 -14.45
N ILE A 266 -16.76 6.27 -13.53
CA ILE A 266 -16.97 7.06 -12.31
C ILE A 266 -17.31 8.51 -12.65
N ALA A 267 -16.63 9.12 -13.62
CA ALA A 267 -16.93 10.48 -14.05
C ALA A 267 -18.38 10.63 -14.55
N VAL A 268 -18.88 9.68 -15.36
CA VAL A 268 -20.28 9.68 -15.81
C VAL A 268 -21.24 9.43 -14.65
N MET A 269 -20.91 8.51 -13.73
CA MET A 269 -21.72 8.29 -12.52
C MET A 269 -21.78 9.55 -11.65
N SER A 270 -20.70 10.34 -11.55
CA SER A 270 -20.69 11.61 -10.83
C SER A 270 -21.60 12.67 -11.49
N LEU A 271 -21.78 12.66 -12.82
CA LEU A 271 -22.79 13.50 -13.47
C LEU A 271 -24.21 13.07 -13.09
N GLY A 272 -24.44 11.76 -13.06
CA GLY A 272 -25.70 11.19 -12.59
C GLY A 272 -25.99 11.61 -11.15
N ASP A 273 -25.04 11.42 -10.24
CA ASP A 273 -25.09 11.84 -8.83
C ASP A 273 -25.46 13.33 -8.70
N ASP A 274 -24.75 14.22 -9.39
CA ASP A 274 -25.07 15.65 -9.41
C ASP A 274 -26.52 15.90 -9.86
N THR A 275 -26.96 15.21 -10.92
CA THR A 275 -28.33 15.32 -11.47
C THR A 275 -29.40 14.97 -10.42
N TYR A 276 -29.23 13.85 -9.70
CA TYR A 276 -30.16 13.40 -8.67
C TYR A 276 -30.15 14.29 -7.42
N ASP A 277 -28.98 14.79 -7.02
CA ASP A 277 -28.83 15.45 -5.72
C ASP A 277 -29.41 16.86 -5.68
N ASN A 278 -29.17 17.67 -6.71
CA ASN A 278 -29.42 19.12 -6.60
C ASN A 278 -30.04 19.79 -7.82
N TYR A 279 -30.16 19.10 -8.96
CA TYR A 279 -30.42 19.78 -10.23
C TYR A 279 -31.68 19.35 -10.97
N ALA A 280 -32.15 18.11 -10.81
CA ALA A 280 -33.41 17.66 -11.40
C ALA A 280 -34.55 17.62 -10.38
N THR A 281 -35.76 17.92 -10.85
CA THR A 281 -37.00 17.72 -10.10
C THR A 281 -37.38 16.24 -10.04
N TYR A 282 -38.24 15.85 -9.09
CA TYR A 282 -38.70 14.47 -9.00
C TYR A 282 -39.38 14.01 -10.30
N GLU A 283 -40.18 14.88 -10.92
CA GLU A 283 -40.87 14.64 -12.18
C GLU A 283 -39.91 14.40 -13.36
N GLU A 284 -38.71 15.00 -13.34
CA GLU A 284 -37.65 14.77 -14.33
C GLU A 284 -36.84 13.50 -14.03
N LEU A 285 -36.66 13.16 -12.75
CA LEU A 285 -35.89 11.99 -12.33
C LEU A 285 -36.61 10.67 -12.58
N VAL A 286 -37.94 10.63 -12.52
CA VAL A 286 -38.73 9.41 -12.82
C VAL A 286 -38.45 8.87 -14.24
N PRO A 287 -38.63 9.64 -15.33
CA PRO A 287 -38.33 9.17 -16.68
C PRO A 287 -36.82 8.92 -16.89
N PHE A 288 -35.94 9.68 -16.23
CA PHE A 288 -34.50 9.44 -16.28
C PHE A 288 -34.12 8.08 -15.69
N THR A 289 -34.69 7.73 -14.53
CA THR A 289 -34.50 6.43 -13.87
C THR A 289 -35.00 5.29 -14.76
N GLU A 290 -36.23 5.42 -15.30
CA GLU A 290 -36.85 4.41 -16.16
C GLU A 290 -36.00 4.13 -17.42
N ALA A 291 -35.37 5.15 -17.99
CA ALA A 291 -34.49 4.99 -19.14
C ALA A 291 -33.20 4.24 -18.81
N ILE A 292 -32.60 4.51 -17.64
CA ILE A 292 -31.43 3.77 -17.15
C ILE A 292 -31.79 2.30 -16.93
N GLU A 293 -32.92 2.01 -16.28
CA GLU A 293 -33.39 0.64 -16.01
C GLU A 293 -33.65 -0.16 -17.29
N ARG A 294 -34.20 0.49 -18.32
CA ARG A 294 -34.52 -0.15 -19.60
C ARG A 294 -33.37 -0.17 -20.59
N TYR A 295 -32.30 0.57 -20.32
CA TYR A 295 -31.17 0.77 -21.24
C TYR A 295 -31.63 1.29 -22.61
N VAL A 296 -32.48 2.32 -22.61
CA VAL A 296 -33.03 2.95 -23.82
C VAL A 296 -32.68 4.44 -23.88
N ILE A 297 -32.63 4.99 -25.10
CA ILE A 297 -32.46 6.43 -25.31
C ILE A 297 -33.79 7.13 -25.05
N ILE A 298 -33.79 8.17 -24.21
CA ILE A 298 -34.92 9.09 -24.08
C ILE A 298 -34.87 10.05 -25.27
N HIS A 299 -35.95 10.08 -26.05
CA HIS A 299 -36.15 11.05 -27.12
C HIS A 299 -36.91 12.28 -26.63
#